data_AF-X1VFD5-F1
#
_entry.id   AF-X1VFD5-F1
#
_cell.length_a   1.000
_cell.length_b   1.000
_cell.length_c   1.000
_cell.angle_alpha   90.00
_cell.angle_beta   90.00
_cell.angle_gamma   90.00
#
_symmetry.space_group_name_H-M   'P 1'
#
loop_
_entity.id
_entity.type
_entity.pdbx_description
1 polymer ?
#
loop_
_entity_poly.entity_id
_entity_poly.type
_entity_poly.pdbx_seq_one_letter_code
_entity_poly.pdbx_strand_id
1 'polypeptide(L)' 'MYKYAELTEKIIKAAQNVHNRLGYGFLEKVYHNAMVLELRKTGLEAASEKVITVCYDGQV' A
#
# COMPACT_ATOMS: atom_id res chain seq x y z
N MET A 1 9.50 4.76 22.40
CA MET A 1 8.24 4.34 21.75
C MET A 1 8.14 5.05 20.40
N TYR A 2 7.92 4.32 19.30
CA TYR A 2 7.88 4.92 17.95
C TYR A 2 6.54 5.62 17.70
N LYS A 3 6.58 6.81 17.09
CA LYS A 3 5.41 7.69 16.86
C LYS A 3 4.24 7.03 16.11
N TYR A 4 4.52 6.03 15.26
CA TYR A 4 3.52 5.40 14.40
C TYR A 4 3.46 3.87 14.53
N ALA A 5 3.85 3.33 15.70
CA ALA A 5 3.95 1.88 15.89
C ALA A 5 2.67 1.11 15.49
N GLU A 6 1.50 1.58 15.93
CA GLU A 6 0.21 0.95 15.62
C GLU A 6 -0.16 1.01 14.14
N LEU A 7 0.12 2.14 13.49
CA LEU A 7 -0.14 2.30 12.05
C LEU A 7 0.78 1.38 11.23
N THR A 8 2.06 1.36 11.57
CA THR A 8 3.05 0.49 10.94
C THR A 8 2.67 -0.97 11.08
N GLU A 9 2.25 -1.41 12.28
CA GLU A 9 1.80 -2.79 12.51
C GLU A 9 0.61 -3.16 11.61
N LYS A 10 -0.39 -2.27 11.48
CA LYS A 10 -1.54 -2.49 10.59
C LYS A 10 -1.12 -2.64 9.13
N ILE A 11 -0.22 -1.79 8.65
CA ILE A 11 0.27 -1.84 7.26
C ILE A 11 1.05 -3.14 7.01
N ILE A 12 1.95 -3.52 7.92
CA ILE A 12 2.73 -4.76 7.80
C ILE A 12 1.79 -5.97 7.78
N LYS A 13 0.80 -6.02 8.68
CA LYS A 13 -0.18 -7.10 8.73
C LYS A 13 -0.99 -7.20 7.44
N ALA A 14 -1.41 -6.08 6.86
CA ALA A 14 -2.09 -6.06 5.57
C ALA A 14 -1.18 -6.62 4.44
N ALA A 15 0.10 -6.24 4.41
CA ALA A 15 1.04 -6.74 3.41
C ALA A 15 1.28 -8.25 3.56
N GLN A 16 1.42 -8.73 4.79
CA GLN A 16 1.53 -10.15 5.09
C GLN A 16 0.29 -10.93 4.65
N ASN A 17 -0.91 -10.41 4.89
CA ASN A 17 -2.15 -11.04 4.42
C ASN A 17 -2.21 -11.16 2.90
N VAL A 18 -1.85 -10.09 2.18
CA VAL A 18 -1.81 -10.09 0.71
C VAL A 18 -0.81 -11.13 0.21
N HIS A 19 0.41 -11.15 0.77
CA HIS A 19 1.43 -12.12 0.41
C HIS A 19 1.00 -13.56 0.70
N ASN A 20 0.44 -13.81 1.88
CA ASN A 20 -0.03 -15.14 2.28
C ASN A 20 -1.17 -15.67 1.39
N ARG A 21 -2.01 -14.77 0.86
CA ARG A 21 -3.15 -15.14 0.01
C ARG A 21 -2.78 -15.29 -1.46
N LEU A 22 -1.94 -14.41 -1.99
CA LEU A 22 -1.57 -14.40 -3.41
C LEU A 22 -0.32 -15.22 -3.71
N GLY A 23 0.58 -15.42 -2.74
CA GLY A 23 1.88 -16.03 -2.99
C GLY A 23 2.76 -15.17 -3.88
N TYR A 24 3.61 -15.81 -4.69
CA TYR A 24 4.49 -15.18 -5.67
C TYR A 24 4.05 -15.51 -7.11
N GLY A 25 4.46 -14.69 -8.08
CA GLY A 25 4.25 -14.97 -9.52
C GLY A 25 3.27 -14.05 -10.24
N PHE A 26 2.60 -13.13 -9.53
CA PHE A 26 1.76 -12.11 -10.15
C PHE A 26 2.54 -10.84 -10.53
N LEU A 27 1.93 -10.04 -11.42
CA LEU A 27 2.40 -8.69 -11.75
C LEU A 27 2.19 -7.74 -10.56
N GLU A 28 3.03 -6.70 -10.48
CA GLU A 28 2.93 -5.65 -9.45
C GLU A 28 1.51 -5.08 -9.30
N LYS A 29 0.83 -4.83 -10.41
CA LYS A 29 -0.55 -4.30 -10.43
C LYS A 29 -1.54 -5.15 -9.62
N VAL A 30 -1.33 -6.47 -9.58
CA VAL A 30 -2.19 -7.38 -8.80
C VAL A 30 -1.96 -7.18 -7.30
N TYR A 31 -0.69 -7.12 -6.87
CA TYR A 31 -0.36 -6.86 -5.47
C TYR A 31 -0.81 -5.46 -5.04
N HIS A 32 -0.60 -4.46 -5.89
CA HIS A 32 -1.04 -3.09 -5.65
C HIS A 32 -2.55 -3.02 -5.39
N ASN A 33 -3.36 -3.60 -6.28
CA ASN A 33 -4.81 -3.64 -6.12
C ASN A 33 -5.24 -4.40 -4.85
N ALA A 34 -4.61 -5.54 -4.58
CA ALA A 34 -4.90 -6.32 -3.38
C ALA A 34 -4.53 -5.57 -2.10
N MET A 35 -3.42 -4.83 -2.11
CA MET A 35 -2.95 -4.05 -0.97
C MET A 35 -3.88 -2.88 -0.67
N VAL A 36 -4.33 -2.15 -1.69
CA VAL A 36 -5.31 -1.06 -1.53
C VAL A 36 -6.60 -1.59 -0.92
N LEU A 37 -7.08 -2.75 -1.37
CA LEU A 37 -8.27 -3.40 -0.80
C LEU A 37 -8.06 -3.84 0.64
N GLU A 38 -6.92 -4.46 0.96
CA GLU A 38 -6.65 -4.96 2.31
C GLU A 38 -6.46 -3.82 3.32
N LEU A 39 -5.77 -2.73 2.94
CA LEU A 39 -5.62 -1.54 3.76
C LEU A 39 -6.99 -0.91 4.08
N ARG A 40 -7.87 -0.79 3.09
CA ARG A 40 -9.24 -0.28 3.30
C ARG A 40 -10.05 -1.16 4.25
N LYS A 41 -9.93 -2.50 4.14
CA LYS A 41 -10.58 -3.42 5.08
C LYS A 41 -10.11 -3.25 6.52
N THR A 42 -8.86 -2.85 6.72
CA THR A 42 -8.33 -2.55 8.07
C THR A 42 -8.76 -1.18 8.62
N GLY A 43 -9.64 -0.47 7.91
CA GLY A 43 -10.15 0.85 8.29
C GLY A 43 -9.19 1.99 7.96
N LEU A 44 -8.16 1.75 7.15
CA LEU A 44 -7.22 2.78 6.71
C LEU A 44 -7.71 3.43 5.42
N GLU A 45 -7.57 4.74 5.33
CA GLU A 45 -7.79 5.47 4.09
C GLU A 45 -6.62 5.22 3.13
N ALA A 46 -6.85 4.37 2.13
CA ALA A 46 -5.87 4.09 1.07
C ALA A 46 -6.36 4.59 -0.28
N ALA A 47 -5.65 5.56 -0.84
CA ALA A 47 -5.82 6.04 -2.21
C ALA A 47 -4.77 5.40 -3.13
N SER A 48 -5.19 5.01 -4.33
CA SER A 48 -4.34 4.48 -5.40
C SER A 48 -4.18 5.54 -6.47
N GLU A 49 -3.01 5.58 -7.13
CA GLU A 49 -2.79 6.35 -8.36
C GLU A 49 -3.21 7.82 -8.24
N LYS A 50 -3.05 8.40 -7.05
CA LYS A 50 -3.27 9.83 -6.85
C LYS A 50 -2.25 10.56 -7.72
N VAL A 51 -2.73 11.45 -8.59
CA VAL A 51 -1.86 12.28 -9.42
C VAL A 51 -0.93 13.06 -8.51
N ILE A 52 0.36 12.85 -8.67
CA ILE A 52 1.40 13.64 -8.02
C ILE A 52 2.06 14.44 -9.13
N THR A 53 2.08 15.77 -8.96
CA THR A 53 2.83 16.66 -9.82
C THR A 53 4.32 16.45 -9.54
N VAL A 54 5.03 15.83 -10.49
CA VAL A 54 6.46 15.59 -10.37
C VAL A 54 7.19 16.69 -11.10
N CYS A 55 7.80 17.61 -10.34
CA CYS A 55 8.72 18.57 -10.94
C CYS A 55 10.08 17.90 -11.11
N TYR A 56 10.52 17.70 -12.35
CA TYR A 56 11.85 17.23 -12.69
C TYR A 56 12.56 18.30 -13.52
N ASP A 57 13.74 18.73 -13.07
CA ASP A 57 14.56 19.74 -13.77
C ASP A 57 13.83 21.08 -14.02
N GLY A 58 13.01 21.52 -13.04
CA GLY A 58 12.24 22.76 -13.15
C GLY A 58 11.03 22.70 -14.09
N GLN A 59 10.72 21.51 -14.61
CA GLN A 59 9.56 21.27 -15.47
C GLN A 59 8.61 20.29 -14.78
N VAL A 60 7.31 20.54 -14.96
CA VAL A 60 6.19 19.78 -14.37
C VAL A 60 5.73 18.67 -15.31
#